data_AF-A0A934BWG3-F1
#
_entry.id   AF-A0A934BWG3-F1
#
_cell.length_a   1.000
_cell.length_b   1.000
_cell.length_c   1.000
_cell.angle_alpha   90.00
_cell.angle_beta   90.00
_cell.angle_gamma   90.00
#
_symmetry.space_group_name_H-M   'P 1'
#
loop_
_entity.id
_entity.type
_entity.pdbx_description
1 polymer ?
#
loop_
_entity_poly.entity_id
_entity_poly.type
_entity_poly.pdbx_seq_one_letter_code
_entity_poly.pdbx_strand_id
1 'polypeptide(L)'
;MASELLGLLGVAGVGGVLVAGLGWPVVARLPLAATERLVAGAAVSLLGVFLIGWLGFVWHWPLVSAWVLPVLAVAGLAWRRRELAAVVRDPEARELLIAQALVTAWCLGWLATVVTYSGGGWAADWYEHWERTRHLLARGTHDVVFIDHAGLTARPPLVNAAVGAVLALTRVDFAAFQLASTLFGSLAFAPAALLARRWGGALAVPALAVLFCLNPLFVQNATFAWTKLPAAFFVLTAGYFFLRALEAEDPRIPAGLFSASLAAAILAHYSAGPYAVVLAAVWLGWTWRRQSEAAWWRASLLALAIGLAVLALWFGWALSVYGWRGTLLANTSVQAADASGGQFTRIWLNLRDTIVPHFLRPMDGDLIAQSSPWGRWRDWFFQGYQVNLVLAFGATGWLVLGRALAGAGAGQAGSGRWVWFGAGAAIVLLGVGVHGARDTWGLAHICLQPLVLAGLAALAARVAFLSRGWRWLLAAGAVIDGVFGLVLHFGVQNLAWDRWFAPGRTYDEIFATYNRVAYMNVAAKVQHGLSFFADDLAAPLPLVLVFLAGVLTLAWSRWRRAGS
;
A
#
# COMPACT_ATOMS: atom_id res chain seq x y z
N MET A 1 21.30 21.00 9.16
CA MET A 1 21.00 19.72 9.85
C MET A 1 19.84 19.86 10.83
N ALA A 2 19.89 20.75 11.84
CA ALA A 2 18.78 20.89 12.80
C ALA A 2 17.46 21.38 12.18
N SER A 3 17.52 22.34 11.25
CA SER A 3 16.34 22.84 10.50
C SER A 3 15.71 21.78 9.62
N GLU A 4 16.52 21.00 8.90
CA GLU A 4 16.08 19.90 8.03
C GLU A 4 15.35 18.82 8.82
N LEU A 5 15.93 18.39 9.93
CA LEU A 5 15.32 17.40 10.82
C LEU A 5 13.98 17.90 11.38
N LEU A 6 13.90 19.16 11.79
CA LEU A 6 12.64 19.77 12.26
C LEU A 6 11.57 19.80 11.17
N GLY A 7 11.96 20.08 9.91
CA GLY A 7 11.05 20.03 8.77
C GLY A 7 10.46 18.64 8.55
N LEU A 8 11.31 17.60 8.59
CA LEU A 8 10.90 16.19 8.45
C LEU A 8 10.03 15.72 9.63
N LEU A 9 10.36 16.12 10.85
CA LEU A 9 9.51 15.89 12.03
C LEU A 9 8.15 16.60 11.89
N GLY A 10 8.13 17.78 11.28
CA GLY A 10 6.91 18.50 10.91
C GLY A 10 6.02 17.70 9.96
N VAL A 11 6.58 17.06 8.93
CA VAL A 11 5.85 16.18 8.00
C VAL A 11 5.17 15.03 8.75
N ALA A 12 5.92 14.33 9.60
CA ALA A 12 5.38 13.22 10.39
C ALA A 12 4.31 13.68 11.40
N GLY A 13 4.56 14.81 12.09
CA GLY A 13 3.63 15.38 13.06
C GLY A 13 2.32 15.85 12.44
N VAL A 14 2.39 16.65 11.38
CA VAL A 14 1.21 17.14 10.63
C VAL A 14 0.47 15.96 10.02
N GLY A 15 1.16 15.06 9.32
CA GLY A 15 0.54 13.87 8.73
C GLY A 15 -0.20 13.02 9.77
N GLY A 16 0.41 12.77 10.93
CA GLY A 16 -0.20 12.02 12.03
C GLY A 16 -1.46 12.69 12.58
N VAL A 17 -1.43 14.01 12.79
CA VAL A 17 -2.61 14.78 13.24
C VAL A 17 -3.73 14.73 12.20
N LEU A 18 -3.42 14.91 10.91
CA LEU A 18 -4.43 14.85 9.85
C LEU A 18 -5.08 13.47 9.76
N VAL A 19 -4.28 12.40 9.79
CA VAL A 19 -4.77 11.01 9.76
C VAL A 19 -5.64 10.70 10.98
N ALA A 20 -5.29 11.20 12.16
CA ALA A 20 -6.04 10.90 13.39
C ALA A 20 -7.31 11.76 13.55
N GLY A 21 -7.28 13.02 13.11
CA GLY A 21 -8.22 14.03 13.60
C GLY A 21 -9.45 14.29 12.75
N LEU A 22 -9.33 14.37 11.42
CA LEU A 22 -10.42 14.86 10.56
C LEU A 22 -11.65 13.95 10.56
N GLY A 23 -11.45 12.63 10.55
CA GLY A 23 -12.51 11.64 10.58
C GLY A 23 -13.05 11.32 11.97
N TRP A 24 -12.34 11.74 13.04
CA TRP A 24 -12.71 11.39 14.41
C TRP A 24 -14.13 11.83 14.81
N PRO A 25 -14.58 13.06 14.53
CA PRO A 25 -15.93 13.51 14.90
C PRO A 25 -17.06 12.63 14.34
N VAL A 26 -16.84 12.04 13.17
CA VAL A 26 -17.77 11.12 12.52
C VAL A 26 -17.70 9.75 13.19
N VAL A 27 -16.49 9.18 13.27
CA VAL A 27 -16.28 7.79 13.69
C VAL A 27 -16.51 7.58 15.18
N ALA A 28 -16.26 8.58 16.02
CA ALA A 28 -16.51 8.51 17.47
C ALA A 28 -17.98 8.30 17.82
N ARG A 29 -18.91 8.64 16.91
CA ARG A 29 -20.35 8.46 17.07
C ARG A 29 -20.86 7.11 16.60
N LEU A 30 -20.02 6.36 15.86
CA LEU A 30 -20.41 5.07 15.31
C LEU A 30 -20.25 3.96 16.38
N PRO A 31 -21.13 2.93 16.34
CA PRO A 31 -21.09 1.78 17.24
C PRO A 31 -20.01 0.78 16.79
N LEU A 32 -18.76 1.26 16.76
CA LEU A 32 -17.58 0.51 16.36
C LEU A 32 -16.71 0.19 17.57
N ALA A 33 -16.03 -0.96 17.53
CA ALA A 33 -15.00 -1.30 18.51
C ALA A 33 -13.82 -0.31 18.44
N ALA A 34 -13.01 -0.24 19.49
CA ALA A 34 -11.91 0.72 19.58
C ALA A 34 -10.91 0.60 18.41
N THR A 35 -10.53 -0.64 18.07
CA THR A 35 -9.64 -0.93 16.93
C THR A 35 -10.26 -0.55 15.58
N GLU A 36 -11.56 -0.78 15.40
CA GLU A 36 -12.29 -0.38 14.19
C GLU A 36 -12.38 1.15 14.05
N ARG A 37 -12.57 1.86 15.17
CA ARG A 37 -12.59 3.33 15.19
C ARG A 37 -11.27 3.93 14.75
N LEU A 38 -10.14 3.33 15.13
CA LEU A 38 -8.82 3.79 14.68
C LEU A 38 -8.66 3.70 13.15
N VAL A 39 -9.01 2.54 12.57
CA VAL A 39 -8.84 2.32 11.12
C VAL A 39 -9.87 3.08 10.29
N ALA A 40 -11.15 3.06 10.70
CA ALA A 40 -12.18 3.86 10.04
C ALA A 40 -11.89 5.36 10.19
N GLY A 41 -11.40 5.79 11.35
CA GLY A 41 -10.96 7.16 11.60
C GLY A 41 -9.89 7.59 10.62
N ALA A 42 -8.82 6.80 10.49
CA ALA A 42 -7.76 7.05 9.52
C ALA A 42 -8.27 7.11 8.07
N ALA A 43 -9.12 6.17 7.66
CA ALA A 43 -9.66 6.14 6.30
C ALA A 43 -10.54 7.36 6.00
N VAL A 44 -11.45 7.72 6.90
CA VAL A 44 -12.33 8.90 6.75
C VAL A 44 -11.52 10.19 6.81
N SER A 45 -10.51 10.27 7.69
CA SER A 45 -9.60 11.41 7.77
C SER A 45 -8.87 11.64 6.45
N LEU A 46 -8.26 10.59 5.88
CA LEU A 46 -7.52 10.68 4.61
C LEU A 46 -8.44 11.08 3.45
N LEU A 47 -9.67 10.58 3.43
CA LEU A 47 -10.68 11.03 2.47
C LEU A 47 -11.04 12.52 2.67
N GLY A 48 -11.10 12.99 3.92
CA GLY A 48 -11.28 14.40 4.25
C GLY A 48 -10.10 15.28 3.82
N VAL A 49 -8.86 14.83 4.03
CA VAL A 49 -7.65 15.50 3.52
C VAL A 49 -7.71 15.60 2.01
N PHE A 50 -8.03 14.49 1.33
CA PHE A 50 -8.20 14.47 -0.12
C PHE A 50 -9.26 15.46 -0.57
N LEU A 51 -10.46 15.43 0.03
CA LEU A 51 -11.55 16.32 -0.35
C LEU A 51 -11.12 17.78 -0.29
N ILE A 52 -10.54 18.22 0.83
CA ILE A 52 -10.11 19.62 0.99
C ILE A 52 -8.96 19.96 0.04
N GLY A 53 -7.97 19.08 -0.11
CA GLY A 53 -6.84 19.29 -1.03
C GLY A 53 -7.28 19.36 -2.49
N TRP A 54 -8.21 18.48 -2.88
CA TRP A 54 -8.79 18.41 -4.22
C TRP A 54 -9.67 19.61 -4.54
N LEU A 55 -10.55 20.00 -3.62
CA LEU A 55 -11.36 21.22 -3.76
C LEU A 55 -10.48 22.47 -3.86
N GLY A 56 -9.39 22.51 -3.10
CA GLY A 56 -8.40 23.57 -3.24
C GLY A 56 -7.78 23.61 -4.64
N PHE A 57 -7.55 22.45 -5.27
CA PHE A 57 -7.05 22.39 -6.66
C PHE A 57 -8.09 22.90 -7.64
N VAL A 58 -9.30 22.32 -7.61
CA VAL A 58 -10.40 22.66 -8.53
C VAL A 58 -10.77 24.15 -8.45
N TRP A 59 -10.87 24.70 -7.24
CA TRP A 59 -11.25 26.10 -7.02
C TRP A 59 -10.06 27.05 -6.88
N HIS A 60 -8.83 26.58 -7.14
CA HIS A 60 -7.63 27.39 -7.10
C HIS A 60 -7.44 28.16 -5.78
N TRP A 61 -7.77 27.52 -4.64
CA TRP A 61 -7.57 28.12 -3.33
C TRP A 61 -6.08 28.37 -3.07
N PRO A 62 -5.73 29.51 -2.42
CA PRO A 62 -4.34 29.83 -2.11
C PRO A 62 -3.76 28.78 -1.13
N LEU A 63 -2.45 28.54 -1.20
CA LEU A 63 -1.78 27.54 -0.36
C LEU A 63 -2.01 27.76 1.15
N VAL A 64 -2.14 29.02 1.58
CA VAL A 64 -2.45 29.36 2.98
C VAL A 64 -3.77 28.74 3.47
N SER A 65 -4.73 28.47 2.57
CA SER A 65 -5.98 27.79 2.92
C SER A 65 -5.76 26.36 3.41
N ALA A 66 -4.61 25.74 3.12
CA ALA A 66 -4.28 24.40 3.64
C ALA A 66 -4.27 24.38 5.19
N TRP A 67 -4.04 25.51 5.86
CA TRP A 67 -4.05 25.60 7.33
C TRP A 67 -5.41 25.26 7.97
N VAL A 68 -6.49 25.24 7.18
CA VAL A 68 -7.79 24.73 7.66
C VAL A 68 -7.70 23.26 8.10
N LEU A 69 -6.84 22.46 7.46
CA LEU A 69 -6.68 21.05 7.73
C LEU A 69 -6.22 20.75 9.16
N PRO A 70 -5.05 21.27 9.64
CA PRO A 70 -4.62 21.02 11.01
C PRO A 70 -5.58 21.62 12.04
N VAL A 71 -6.21 22.77 11.75
CA VAL A 71 -7.21 23.37 12.64
C VAL A 71 -8.41 22.43 12.82
N LEU A 72 -8.99 21.94 11.72
CA LEU A 72 -10.11 20.99 11.76
C LEU A 72 -9.70 19.66 12.39
N ALA A 73 -8.48 19.18 12.13
CA ALA A 73 -7.98 17.94 12.70
C ALA A 73 -7.81 18.02 14.22
N VAL A 74 -7.20 19.11 14.73
CA VAL A 74 -7.05 19.36 16.17
C VAL A 74 -8.41 19.57 16.84
N ALA A 75 -9.30 20.35 16.23
CA ALA A 75 -10.68 20.50 16.70
C ALA A 75 -11.41 19.15 16.72
N GLY A 76 -11.16 18.31 15.71
CA GLY A 76 -11.68 16.96 15.61
C GLY A 76 -11.22 16.08 16.76
N LEU A 77 -9.93 16.06 17.08
CA LEU A 77 -9.38 15.30 18.23
C LEU A 77 -9.87 15.83 19.58
N ALA A 78 -10.06 17.15 19.70
CA ALA A 78 -10.63 17.76 20.90
C ALA A 78 -12.11 17.41 21.08
N TRP A 79 -12.84 17.25 19.97
CA TRP A 79 -14.23 16.80 19.97
C TRP A 79 -14.33 15.36 20.47
N ARG A 80 -15.16 15.12 21.50
CA ARG A 80 -15.29 13.78 22.11
C ARG A 80 -13.93 13.19 22.53
N ARG A 81 -13.07 14.05 23.10
CA ARG A 81 -11.74 13.66 23.65
C ARG A 81 -11.81 12.54 24.69
N ARG A 82 -12.94 12.38 25.39
CA ARG A 82 -13.14 11.31 26.39
C ARG A 82 -13.23 9.95 25.70
N GLU A 83 -13.98 9.88 24.61
CA GLU A 83 -14.06 8.69 23.77
C GLU A 83 -12.73 8.40 23.08
N LEU A 84 -11.98 9.43 22.67
CA LEU A 84 -10.63 9.26 22.12
C LEU A 84 -9.71 8.65 23.17
N ALA A 85 -9.71 9.22 24.38
CA ALA A 85 -8.93 8.69 25.50
C ALA A 85 -9.35 7.25 25.86
N ALA A 86 -10.63 6.92 25.77
CA ALA A 86 -11.12 5.55 25.98
C ALA A 86 -10.56 4.59 24.91
N VAL A 87 -10.58 4.98 23.63
CA VAL A 87 -9.99 4.19 22.54
C VAL A 87 -8.48 4.03 22.71
N VAL A 88 -7.74 5.08 23.08
CA VAL A 88 -6.29 5.00 23.31
C VAL A 88 -5.93 4.13 24.52
N ARG A 89 -6.82 4.06 25.52
CA ARG A 89 -6.65 3.22 26.71
C ARG A 89 -7.09 1.77 26.50
N ASP A 90 -7.89 1.50 25.46
CA ASP A 90 -8.29 0.14 25.13
C ASP A 90 -7.05 -0.72 24.80
N PRO A 91 -6.84 -1.87 25.47
CA PRO A 91 -5.63 -2.66 25.31
C PRO A 91 -5.39 -3.13 23.88
N GLU A 92 -6.45 -3.46 23.14
CA GLU A 92 -6.33 -3.97 21.78
C GLU A 92 -6.03 -2.85 20.78
N ALA A 93 -6.68 -1.71 20.94
CA ALA A 93 -6.39 -0.50 20.19
C ALA A 93 -4.95 -0.04 20.43
N ARG A 94 -4.47 -0.11 21.68
CA ARG A 94 -3.08 0.17 22.01
C ARG A 94 -2.10 -0.82 21.38
N GLU A 95 -2.42 -2.12 21.37
CA GLU A 95 -1.59 -3.12 20.66
C GLU A 95 -1.50 -2.80 19.16
N LEU A 96 -2.63 -2.48 18.54
CA LEU A 96 -2.69 -2.11 17.13
C LEU A 96 -1.83 -0.87 16.85
N LEU A 97 -1.94 0.18 17.68
CA LEU A 97 -1.14 1.40 17.54
C LEU A 97 0.36 1.13 17.73
N ILE A 98 0.75 0.32 18.72
CA ILE A 98 2.15 -0.04 18.94
C ILE A 98 2.69 -0.85 17.75
N ALA A 99 1.94 -1.84 17.28
CA ALA A 99 2.34 -2.65 16.14
C ALA A 99 2.45 -1.81 14.85
N GLN A 100 1.49 -0.91 14.59
CA GLN A 100 1.55 0.04 13.49
C GLN A 100 2.77 0.96 13.60
N ALA A 101 3.08 1.47 14.79
CA ALA A 101 4.24 2.30 15.03
C ALA A 101 5.55 1.54 14.77
N LEU A 102 5.65 0.27 15.17
CA LEU A 102 6.82 -0.57 14.89
C LEU A 102 7.00 -0.83 13.39
N VAL A 103 5.93 -1.18 12.68
CA VAL A 103 5.99 -1.40 11.22
C VAL A 103 6.35 -0.11 10.49
N THR A 104 5.78 1.03 10.92
CA THR A 104 6.12 2.34 10.34
C THR A 104 7.58 2.70 10.62
N ALA A 105 8.05 2.55 11.85
CA ALA A 105 9.44 2.78 12.23
C ALA A 105 10.39 1.90 11.41
N TRP A 106 10.04 0.64 11.18
CA TRP A 106 10.81 -0.27 10.33
C TRP A 106 10.90 0.22 8.88
N CYS A 107 9.78 0.61 8.27
CA CYS A 107 9.77 1.17 6.92
C CYS A 107 10.59 2.47 6.82
N LEU A 108 10.50 3.36 7.81
CA LEU A 108 11.28 4.60 7.86
C LEU A 108 12.78 4.33 8.05
N GLY A 109 13.14 3.32 8.84
CA GLY A 109 14.53 2.89 9.00
C GLY A 109 15.13 2.41 7.68
N TRP A 110 14.37 1.66 6.88
CA TRP A 110 14.82 1.29 5.53
C TRP A 110 14.81 2.46 4.55
N LEU A 111 13.81 3.35 4.61
CA LEU A 111 13.77 4.58 3.82
C LEU A 111 15.03 5.44 4.03
N ALA A 112 15.53 5.51 5.27
CA ALA A 112 16.78 6.20 5.63
C ALA A 112 18.03 5.66 4.93
N THR A 113 17.95 4.48 4.29
CA THR A 113 19.06 3.90 3.52
C THR A 113 18.95 4.16 2.02
N VAL A 114 17.82 4.67 1.54
CA VAL A 114 17.53 4.84 0.10
C VAL A 114 18.19 6.11 -0.43
N VAL A 115 19.40 5.96 -0.98
CA VAL A 115 20.13 7.05 -1.64
C VAL A 115 19.71 7.15 -3.12
N THR A 116 19.38 6.03 -3.74
CA THR A 116 18.77 6.01 -5.07
C THR A 116 17.78 4.87 -5.17
N TYR A 117 16.71 5.09 -5.93
CA TYR A 117 15.89 3.98 -6.39
C TYR A 117 16.64 3.19 -7.45
N SER A 118 16.48 1.89 -7.45
CA SER A 118 17.02 1.01 -8.48
C SER A 118 16.19 -0.27 -8.55
N GLY A 119 16.35 -0.99 -9.67
CA GLY A 119 15.95 -2.39 -9.85
C GLY A 119 14.64 -2.65 -10.60
N GLY A 120 14.56 -3.83 -11.20
CA GLY A 120 13.32 -4.48 -11.66
C GLY A 120 12.48 -3.76 -12.71
N GLY A 121 13.06 -2.84 -13.49
CA GLY A 121 12.28 -2.03 -14.44
C GLY A 121 11.55 -0.83 -13.84
N TRP A 122 11.70 -0.58 -12.54
CA TRP A 122 10.93 0.42 -11.82
C TRP A 122 11.60 1.78 -11.91
N ALA A 123 11.52 2.37 -13.09
CA ALA A 123 11.90 3.75 -13.34
C ALA A 123 10.67 4.66 -13.45
N ALA A 124 10.87 5.94 -13.14
CA ALA A 124 9.94 7.05 -13.37
C ALA A 124 8.57 7.02 -12.63
N ASP A 125 8.01 5.87 -12.20
CA ASP A 125 6.69 5.82 -11.53
C ASP A 125 6.66 6.69 -10.26
N TRP A 126 7.72 6.63 -9.44
CA TRP A 126 7.90 7.49 -8.26
C TRP A 126 8.02 8.98 -8.61
N TYR A 127 8.64 9.29 -9.76
CA TYR A 127 8.84 10.66 -10.23
C TYR A 127 7.55 11.23 -10.80
N GLU A 128 6.79 10.45 -11.58
CA GLU A 128 5.46 10.80 -12.08
C GLU A 128 4.53 11.22 -10.92
N HIS A 129 4.54 10.45 -9.83
CA HIS A 129 3.75 10.76 -8.64
C HIS A 129 4.19 12.05 -7.94
N TRP A 130 5.50 12.32 -7.91
CA TRP A 130 6.03 13.60 -7.44
C TRP A 130 5.59 14.77 -8.33
N GLU A 131 5.69 14.64 -9.65
CA GLU A 131 5.26 15.67 -10.60
C GLU A 131 3.77 15.97 -10.48
N ARG A 132 2.94 14.93 -10.37
CA ARG A 132 1.49 15.07 -10.15
C ARG A 132 1.20 15.80 -8.84
N THR A 133 1.93 15.49 -7.77
CA THR A 133 1.76 16.16 -6.48
C THR A 133 2.13 17.65 -6.57
N ARG A 134 3.27 17.98 -7.19
CA ARG A 134 3.66 19.37 -7.44
C ARG A 134 2.63 20.11 -8.31
N HIS A 135 2.13 19.45 -9.35
CA HIS A 135 1.14 20.02 -10.24
C HIS A 135 -0.15 20.40 -9.50
N LEU A 136 -0.64 19.52 -8.61
CA LEU A 136 -1.82 19.80 -7.78
C LEU A 136 -1.57 20.94 -6.78
N LEU A 137 -0.36 21.05 -6.23
CA LEU A 137 0.04 22.14 -5.35
C LEU A 137 0.14 23.48 -6.07
N ALA A 138 0.76 23.48 -7.24
CA ALA A 138 0.98 24.66 -8.07
C ALA A 138 -0.30 25.14 -8.79
N ARG A 139 -1.41 24.41 -8.68
CA ARG A 139 -2.65 24.67 -9.43
C ARG A 139 -2.40 24.71 -10.95
N GLY A 140 -1.65 23.72 -11.42
CA GLY A 140 -1.27 23.64 -12.83
C GLY A 140 -2.47 23.46 -13.77
N THR A 141 -2.21 23.67 -15.06
CA THR A 141 -3.23 23.63 -16.12
C THR A 141 -3.69 22.20 -16.45
N HIS A 142 -4.86 22.07 -17.05
CA HIS A 142 -5.47 20.76 -17.28
C HIS A 142 -4.79 19.94 -18.39
N ASP A 143 -4.03 20.57 -19.28
CA ASP A 143 -3.37 19.99 -20.47
C ASP A 143 -1.97 19.42 -20.21
N VAL A 144 -1.59 19.27 -18.94
CA VAL A 144 -0.29 18.71 -18.55
C VAL A 144 -0.09 17.28 -19.03
N VAL A 145 1.12 16.99 -19.48
CA VAL A 145 1.62 15.65 -19.77
C VAL A 145 2.77 15.34 -18.81
N PHE A 146 2.59 14.29 -18.00
CA PHE A 146 3.60 13.80 -17.06
C PHE A 146 4.50 12.80 -17.77
N ILE A 147 5.81 12.86 -17.48
CA ILE A 147 6.85 11.99 -18.05
C ILE A 147 6.71 11.76 -19.56
N ASP A 148 6.33 12.82 -20.28
CA ASP A 148 6.14 12.90 -21.74
C ASP A 148 5.04 12.01 -22.37
N HIS A 149 4.23 11.30 -21.58
CA HIS A 149 3.19 10.43 -22.15
C HIS A 149 1.88 10.28 -21.37
N ALA A 150 1.80 10.70 -20.10
CA ALA A 150 0.62 10.44 -19.26
C ALA A 150 -0.12 11.72 -18.89
N GLY A 151 -1.39 11.86 -19.28
CA GLY A 151 -2.23 12.99 -18.86
C GLY A 151 -2.61 12.94 -17.37
N LEU A 152 -3.25 14.01 -16.87
CA LEU A 152 -3.69 14.08 -15.46
C LEU A 152 -4.63 12.91 -15.08
N THR A 153 -5.50 12.49 -15.98
CA THR A 153 -6.49 11.43 -15.72
C THR A 153 -5.95 10.01 -15.72
N ALA A 154 -4.70 9.80 -16.18
CA ALA A 154 -4.08 8.48 -16.25
C ALA A 154 -3.92 7.82 -14.88
N ARG A 155 -3.86 8.63 -13.81
CA ARG A 155 -3.84 8.19 -12.41
C ARG A 155 -4.91 8.92 -11.61
N PRO A 156 -5.55 8.28 -10.63
CA PRO A 156 -6.49 8.97 -9.77
C PRO A 156 -5.76 9.84 -8.73
N PRO A 157 -6.40 10.90 -8.19
CA PRO A 157 -5.68 11.97 -7.52
C PRO A 157 -5.52 11.79 -5.99
N LEU A 158 -6.18 10.82 -5.35
CA LEU A 158 -6.38 10.84 -3.88
C LEU A 158 -5.06 10.93 -3.11
N VAL A 159 -4.11 10.04 -3.43
CA VAL A 159 -2.85 9.98 -2.69
C VAL A 159 -1.99 11.20 -2.96
N ASN A 160 -1.84 11.61 -4.23
CA ASN A 160 -1.04 12.77 -4.60
C ASN A 160 -1.60 14.06 -3.97
N ALA A 161 -2.93 14.21 -3.95
CA ALA A 161 -3.59 15.35 -3.30
C ALA A 161 -3.45 15.31 -1.77
N ALA A 162 -3.60 14.14 -1.14
CA ALA A 162 -3.46 14.00 0.30
C ALA A 162 -2.02 14.23 0.78
N VAL A 163 -1.04 13.67 0.08
CA VAL A 163 0.38 13.92 0.35
C VAL A 163 0.72 15.39 0.07
N GLY A 164 0.25 15.94 -1.06
CA GLY A 164 0.40 17.36 -1.37
C GLY A 164 -0.11 18.27 -0.25
N ALA A 165 -1.27 17.98 0.32
CA ALA A 165 -1.81 18.73 1.45
C ALA A 165 -0.89 18.75 2.69
N VAL A 166 -0.17 17.66 2.97
CA VAL A 166 0.85 17.62 4.03
C VAL A 166 2.06 18.48 3.66
N LEU A 167 2.52 18.41 2.41
CA LEU A 167 3.66 19.21 1.92
C LEU A 167 3.36 20.71 1.93
N ALA A 168 2.12 21.10 1.59
CA ALA A 168 1.67 22.50 1.64
C ALA A 168 1.78 23.14 3.03
N LEU A 169 1.78 22.32 4.09
CA LEU A 169 1.86 22.76 5.49
C LEU A 169 3.27 22.66 6.07
N THR A 170 4.21 22.10 5.32
CA THR A 170 5.55 21.76 5.82
C THR A 170 6.61 22.23 4.84
N ARG A 171 7.12 21.34 3.98
CA ARG A 171 8.11 21.63 2.95
C ARG A 171 7.72 20.93 1.65
N VAL A 172 8.02 21.58 0.53
CA VAL A 172 7.65 21.10 -0.82
C VAL A 172 8.91 20.62 -1.55
N ASP A 173 9.37 19.43 -1.18
CA ASP A 173 10.47 18.74 -1.85
C ASP A 173 10.26 17.22 -1.81
N PHE A 174 11.15 16.53 -2.51
CA PHE A 174 11.03 15.09 -2.70
C PHE A 174 11.31 14.28 -1.43
N ALA A 175 12.20 14.74 -0.55
CA ALA A 175 12.48 14.08 0.73
C ALA A 175 11.23 14.05 1.62
N ALA A 176 10.52 15.17 1.73
CA ALA A 176 9.25 15.22 2.44
C ALA A 176 8.15 14.42 1.73
N PHE A 177 8.12 14.42 0.40
CA PHE A 177 7.21 13.58 -0.39
C PHE A 177 7.43 12.08 -0.12
N GLN A 178 8.68 11.62 -0.11
CA GLN A 178 9.05 10.25 0.25
C GLN A 178 8.59 9.90 1.65
N LEU A 179 8.90 10.75 2.64
CA LEU A 179 8.50 10.53 4.03
C LEU A 179 6.97 10.42 4.16
N ALA A 180 6.22 11.39 3.63
CA ALA A 180 4.76 11.39 3.68
C ALA A 180 4.15 10.18 2.95
N SER A 181 4.71 9.80 1.79
CA SER A 181 4.27 8.63 1.03
C SER A 181 4.52 7.33 1.80
N THR A 182 5.68 7.18 2.45
CA THR A 182 6.00 6.00 3.27
C THR A 182 5.12 5.92 4.52
N LEU A 183 4.84 7.04 5.18
CA LEU A 183 3.91 7.10 6.31
C LEU A 183 2.50 6.67 5.89
N PHE A 184 2.02 7.08 4.72
CA PHE A 184 0.73 6.64 4.20
C PHE A 184 0.79 5.15 3.80
N GLY A 185 1.80 4.74 3.04
CA GLY A 185 1.97 3.36 2.59
C GLY A 185 2.01 2.36 3.76
N SER A 186 2.68 2.70 4.86
CA SER A 186 2.77 1.83 6.04
C SER A 186 1.41 1.63 6.74
N LEU A 187 0.43 2.51 6.55
CA LEU A 187 -0.92 2.37 7.13
C LEU A 187 -1.63 1.12 6.64
N ALA A 188 -1.24 0.52 5.50
CA ALA A 188 -1.80 -0.73 5.01
C ALA A 188 -1.69 -1.90 6.01
N PHE A 189 -0.78 -1.81 6.99
CA PHE A 189 -0.71 -2.74 8.12
C PHE A 189 -1.98 -2.72 8.99
N ALA A 190 -2.52 -1.55 9.33
CA ALA A 190 -3.62 -1.44 10.29
C ALA A 190 -4.89 -2.24 9.89
N PRO A 191 -5.44 -2.14 8.66
CA PRO A 191 -6.58 -2.96 8.28
C PRO A 191 -6.21 -4.44 8.08
N ALA A 192 -4.98 -4.77 7.68
CA ALA A 192 -4.51 -6.16 7.66
C ALA A 192 -4.48 -6.75 9.09
N ALA A 193 -4.06 -5.97 10.08
CA ALA A 193 -4.06 -6.35 11.49
C ALA A 193 -5.48 -6.53 12.06
N LEU A 194 -6.45 -5.72 11.61
CA LEU A 194 -7.87 -5.96 11.94
C LEU A 194 -8.37 -7.31 11.41
N LEU A 195 -8.02 -7.65 10.17
CA LEU A 195 -8.36 -8.95 9.58
C LEU A 195 -7.67 -10.11 10.32
N ALA A 196 -6.37 -9.98 10.62
CA ALA A 196 -5.61 -10.96 11.38
C ALA A 196 -6.24 -11.18 12.77
N ARG A 197 -6.54 -10.11 13.50
CA ARG A 197 -7.20 -10.18 14.81
C ARG A 197 -8.56 -10.85 14.71
N ARG A 198 -9.36 -10.49 13.70
CA ARG A 198 -10.68 -11.10 13.47
C ARG A 198 -10.59 -12.60 13.25
N TRP A 199 -9.55 -13.09 12.59
CA TRP A 199 -9.40 -14.52 12.28
C TRP A 199 -8.62 -15.32 13.33
N GLY A 200 -7.77 -14.69 14.15
CA GLY A 200 -6.85 -15.38 15.05
C GLY A 200 -6.69 -14.78 16.44
N GLY A 201 -7.49 -13.78 16.80
CA GLY A 201 -7.46 -13.14 18.12
C GLY A 201 -6.26 -12.22 18.35
N ALA A 202 -6.00 -11.91 19.61
CA ALA A 202 -5.02 -10.88 20.01
C ALA A 202 -3.57 -11.20 19.57
N LEU A 203 -3.18 -12.48 19.53
CA LEU A 203 -1.82 -12.90 19.14
C LEU A 203 -1.49 -12.62 17.68
N ALA A 204 -2.53 -12.49 16.84
CA ALA A 204 -2.35 -12.35 15.40
C ALA A 204 -1.75 -10.99 15.02
N VAL A 205 -2.00 -9.94 15.79
CA VAL A 205 -1.48 -8.58 15.51
C VAL A 205 0.05 -8.49 15.63
N PRO A 206 0.68 -8.87 16.76
CA PRO A 206 2.14 -8.83 16.86
C PRO A 206 2.82 -9.86 15.95
N ALA A 207 2.20 -11.01 15.68
CA ALA A 207 2.71 -11.96 14.70
C ALA A 207 2.72 -11.35 13.28
N LEU A 208 1.64 -10.66 12.90
CA LEU A 208 1.56 -9.97 11.61
C LEU A 208 2.61 -8.86 11.50
N ALA A 209 2.87 -8.12 12.59
CA ALA A 209 3.88 -7.07 12.59
C ALA A 209 5.27 -7.62 12.22
N VAL A 210 5.66 -8.76 12.79
CA VAL A 210 6.91 -9.45 12.43
C VAL A 210 6.91 -9.89 10.97
N LEU A 211 5.81 -10.48 10.50
CA LEU A 211 5.68 -10.90 9.09
C LEU A 211 5.79 -9.72 8.13
N PHE A 212 5.16 -8.57 8.44
CA PHE A 212 5.25 -7.36 7.61
C PHE A 212 6.65 -6.75 7.63
N CYS A 213 7.32 -6.72 8.78
CA CYS A 213 8.71 -6.27 8.85
C CYS A 213 9.64 -7.14 8.00
N LEU A 214 9.37 -8.43 7.85
CA LEU A 214 10.22 -9.35 7.08
C LEU A 214 9.73 -9.63 5.66
N ASN A 215 8.57 -9.10 5.26
CA ASN A 215 8.01 -9.34 3.92
C ASN A 215 8.57 -8.33 2.90
N PRO A 216 9.31 -8.77 1.86
CA PRO A 216 9.96 -7.86 0.93
C PRO A 216 8.96 -7.10 0.06
N LEU A 217 7.85 -7.74 -0.34
CA LEU A 217 6.77 -7.06 -1.06
C LEU A 217 6.33 -5.81 -0.30
N PHE A 218 5.93 -5.95 0.97
CA PHE A 218 5.42 -4.86 1.77
C PHE A 218 6.47 -3.76 2.01
N VAL A 219 7.65 -4.11 2.55
CA VAL A 219 8.65 -3.11 2.97
C VAL A 219 9.17 -2.31 1.78
N GLN A 220 9.49 -2.96 0.67
CA GLN A 220 9.96 -2.27 -0.53
C GLN A 220 8.86 -1.34 -1.08
N ASN A 221 7.61 -1.81 -1.20
CA ASN A 221 6.53 -0.95 -1.68
C ASN A 221 6.24 0.24 -0.76
N ALA A 222 6.53 0.12 0.54
CA ALA A 222 6.36 1.22 1.50
C ALA A 222 7.45 2.29 1.34
N THR A 223 8.65 1.95 0.85
CA THR A 223 9.74 2.91 0.64
C THR A 223 9.77 3.52 -0.76
N PHE A 224 9.05 2.94 -1.73
CA PHE A 224 8.77 3.58 -3.02
C PHE A 224 7.65 4.62 -2.88
N ALA A 225 7.91 5.86 -3.32
CA ALA A 225 6.98 6.97 -3.22
C ALA A 225 5.88 6.90 -4.30
N TRP A 226 4.91 6.01 -4.11
CA TRP A 226 3.80 5.77 -5.02
C TRP A 226 2.53 5.31 -4.30
N THR A 227 1.51 4.95 -5.06
CA THR A 227 0.10 4.90 -4.56
C THR A 227 -0.43 3.51 -4.26
N LYS A 228 0.36 2.45 -4.50
CA LYS A 228 -0.09 1.05 -4.45
C LYS A 228 -0.47 0.59 -3.03
N LEU A 229 0.39 0.82 -2.03
CA LEU A 229 0.05 0.49 -0.64
C LEU A 229 -1.04 1.39 -0.02
N PRO A 230 -1.06 2.72 -0.28
CA PRO A 230 -2.22 3.53 0.08
C PRO A 230 -3.55 3.00 -0.49
N ALA A 231 -3.57 2.51 -1.73
CA ALA A 231 -4.74 1.84 -2.27
C ALA A 231 -5.04 0.52 -1.53
N ALA A 232 -4.02 -0.27 -1.21
CA ALA A 232 -4.18 -1.50 -0.43
C ALA A 232 -4.75 -1.26 0.97
N PHE A 233 -4.35 -0.19 1.65
CA PHE A 233 -4.96 0.25 2.91
C PHE A 233 -6.48 0.39 2.78
N PHE A 234 -6.95 1.09 1.75
CA PHE A 234 -8.38 1.29 1.53
C PHE A 234 -9.10 0.01 1.09
N VAL A 235 -8.50 -0.83 0.23
CA VAL A 235 -9.08 -2.12 -0.17
C VAL A 235 -9.25 -3.05 1.03
N LEU A 236 -8.23 -3.15 1.90
CA LEU A 236 -8.28 -4.00 3.09
C LEU A 236 -9.29 -3.47 4.11
N THR A 237 -9.36 -2.14 4.29
CA THR A 237 -10.38 -1.50 5.13
C THR A 237 -11.79 -1.81 4.61
N ALA A 238 -11.99 -1.70 3.29
CA ALA A 238 -13.23 -2.08 2.63
C ALA A 238 -13.55 -3.56 2.86
N GLY A 239 -12.59 -4.46 2.65
CA GLY A 239 -12.75 -5.90 2.86
C GLY A 239 -13.13 -6.24 4.31
N TYR A 240 -12.54 -5.58 5.30
CA TYR A 240 -12.92 -5.76 6.70
C TYR A 240 -14.37 -5.35 6.98
N PHE A 241 -14.76 -4.14 6.55
CA PHE A 241 -16.13 -3.67 6.76
C PHE A 241 -17.16 -4.40 5.90
N PHE A 242 -16.76 -4.95 4.76
CA PHE A 242 -17.57 -5.86 3.97
C PHE A 242 -17.94 -7.11 4.77
N LEU A 243 -16.94 -7.79 5.36
CA LEU A 243 -17.18 -8.94 6.23
C LEU A 243 -18.05 -8.57 7.44
N ARG A 244 -17.86 -7.39 8.02
CA ARG A 244 -18.71 -6.89 9.11
C ARG A 244 -20.15 -6.65 8.68
N ALA A 245 -20.37 -6.15 7.46
CA ALA A 245 -21.71 -5.95 6.90
C ALA A 245 -22.43 -7.27 6.64
N LEU A 246 -21.71 -8.32 6.22
CA LEU A 246 -22.30 -9.64 5.99
C LEU A 246 -22.83 -10.29 7.28
N GLU A 247 -22.24 -9.97 8.43
CA GLU A 247 -22.58 -10.55 9.73
C GLU A 247 -23.47 -9.66 10.60
N ALA A 248 -23.57 -8.36 10.30
CA ALA A 248 -24.33 -7.43 11.11
C ALA A 248 -25.85 -7.62 10.96
N GLU A 249 -26.57 -7.51 12.07
CA GLU A 249 -28.03 -7.39 12.08
C GLU A 249 -28.47 -6.12 11.33
N ASP A 250 -27.79 -4.99 11.61
CA ASP A 250 -27.92 -3.74 10.85
C ASP A 250 -26.66 -3.48 10.01
N PRO A 251 -26.68 -3.79 8.70
CA PRO A 251 -25.51 -3.66 7.85
C PRO A 251 -25.24 -2.23 7.38
N ARG A 252 -26.06 -1.22 7.71
CA ARG A 252 -25.96 0.13 7.10
C ARG A 252 -24.61 0.81 7.32
N ILE A 253 -24.14 0.86 8.57
CA ILE A 253 -22.86 1.49 8.92
C ILE A 253 -21.67 0.75 8.30
N PRO A 254 -21.50 -0.57 8.49
CA PRO A 254 -20.38 -1.29 7.87
C PRO A 254 -20.47 -1.29 6.33
N ALA A 255 -21.66 -1.35 5.72
CA ALA A 255 -21.80 -1.24 4.27
C ALA A 255 -21.41 0.15 3.74
N GLY A 256 -21.76 1.21 4.47
CA GLY A 256 -21.32 2.57 4.15
C GLY A 256 -19.80 2.75 4.23
N LEU A 257 -19.17 2.24 5.30
CA LEU A 257 -17.71 2.27 5.46
C LEU A 257 -16.98 1.41 4.42
N PHE A 258 -17.54 0.24 4.09
CA PHE A 258 -17.09 -0.60 2.99
C PHE A 258 -17.06 0.19 1.67
N SER A 259 -18.18 0.80 1.30
CA SER A 259 -18.31 1.49 0.02
C SER A 259 -17.45 2.76 -0.04
N ALA A 260 -17.43 3.58 1.02
CA ALA A 260 -16.56 4.75 1.10
C ALA A 260 -15.08 4.38 0.95
N SER A 261 -14.63 3.33 1.65
CA SER A 261 -13.25 2.88 1.59
C SER A 261 -12.92 2.29 0.22
N LEU A 262 -13.81 1.51 -0.39
CA LEU A 262 -13.60 0.93 -1.70
C LEU A 262 -13.55 2.01 -2.81
N ALA A 263 -14.41 3.02 -2.72
CA ALA A 263 -14.35 4.20 -3.59
C ALA A 263 -13.04 4.96 -3.41
N ALA A 264 -12.61 5.21 -2.16
CA ALA A 264 -11.31 5.80 -1.86
C ALA A 264 -10.15 4.96 -2.40
N ALA A 265 -10.25 3.63 -2.38
CA ALA A 265 -9.24 2.75 -2.98
C ALA A 265 -9.11 2.98 -4.49
N ILE A 266 -10.23 3.10 -5.21
CA ILE A 266 -10.24 3.42 -6.65
C ILE A 266 -9.65 4.81 -6.91
N LEU A 267 -9.96 5.78 -6.05
CA LEU A 267 -9.39 7.13 -6.15
C LEU A 267 -7.91 7.20 -5.72
N ALA A 268 -7.41 6.19 -5.00
CA ALA A 268 -5.99 6.05 -4.68
C ALA A 268 -5.23 5.37 -5.81
N HIS A 269 -5.79 4.31 -6.39
CA HIS A 269 -5.23 3.63 -7.55
C HIS A 269 -6.29 2.81 -8.31
N TYR A 270 -6.34 2.91 -9.64
CA TYR A 270 -7.35 2.23 -10.45
C TYR A 270 -7.29 0.69 -10.36
N SER A 271 -6.18 0.10 -9.90
CA SER A 271 -6.08 -1.35 -9.68
C SER A 271 -6.97 -1.88 -8.54
N ALA A 272 -7.64 -1.00 -7.79
CA ALA A 272 -8.71 -1.39 -6.87
C ALA A 272 -10.03 -1.79 -7.60
N GLY A 273 -10.20 -1.43 -8.88
CA GLY A 273 -11.41 -1.73 -9.67
C GLY A 273 -11.83 -3.21 -9.67
N PRO A 274 -10.92 -4.17 -9.93
CA PRO A 274 -11.20 -5.61 -9.81
C PRO A 274 -11.81 -6.03 -8.47
N TYR A 275 -11.34 -5.46 -7.35
CA TYR A 275 -11.90 -5.75 -6.02
C TYR A 275 -13.33 -5.22 -5.92
N ALA A 276 -13.60 -4.04 -6.47
CA ALA A 276 -14.95 -3.48 -6.45
C ALA A 276 -15.95 -4.35 -7.23
N VAL A 277 -15.56 -4.81 -8.42
CA VAL A 277 -16.39 -5.71 -9.24
C VAL A 277 -16.67 -7.01 -8.50
N VAL A 278 -15.63 -7.67 -7.97
CA VAL A 278 -15.79 -8.96 -7.30
C VAL A 278 -16.58 -8.83 -6.01
N LEU A 279 -16.30 -7.83 -5.17
CA LEU A 279 -17.01 -7.66 -3.90
C LEU A 279 -18.47 -7.24 -4.12
N ALA A 280 -18.78 -6.45 -5.15
CA ALA A 280 -20.16 -6.16 -5.54
C ALA A 280 -20.88 -7.43 -6.02
N ALA A 281 -20.23 -8.27 -6.84
CA ALA A 281 -20.79 -9.54 -7.29
C ALA A 281 -21.04 -10.50 -6.11
N VAL A 282 -20.11 -10.56 -5.14
CA VAL A 282 -20.30 -11.35 -3.92
C VAL A 282 -21.44 -10.78 -3.08
N TRP A 283 -21.53 -9.45 -2.89
CA TRP A 283 -22.65 -8.83 -2.18
C TRP A 283 -23.98 -9.24 -2.81
N LEU A 284 -24.15 -8.94 -4.10
CA LEU A 284 -25.38 -9.19 -4.83
C LEU A 284 -25.70 -10.68 -4.82
N GLY A 285 -24.77 -11.56 -5.20
CA GLY A 285 -25.03 -13.00 -5.28
C GLY A 285 -25.24 -13.69 -3.92
N TRP A 286 -24.35 -13.45 -2.95
CA TRP A 286 -24.39 -14.14 -1.65
C TRP A 286 -25.53 -13.64 -0.76
N THR A 287 -25.80 -12.33 -0.80
CA THR A 287 -26.83 -11.72 0.05
C THR A 287 -28.16 -11.54 -0.66
N TRP A 288 -28.29 -11.89 -1.95
CA TRP A 288 -29.55 -11.77 -2.72
C TRP A 288 -30.75 -12.38 -2.02
N ARG A 289 -30.55 -13.48 -1.29
CA ARG A 289 -31.62 -14.16 -0.53
C ARG A 289 -32.32 -13.23 0.48
N ARG A 290 -31.66 -12.13 0.89
CA ARG A 290 -32.17 -11.09 1.79
C ARG A 290 -32.88 -9.95 1.06
N GLN A 291 -33.09 -10.04 -0.26
CA GLN A 291 -33.73 -8.98 -1.07
C GLN A 291 -35.15 -8.62 -0.62
N SER A 292 -35.84 -9.51 0.10
CA SER A 292 -37.15 -9.23 0.68
C SER A 292 -37.06 -8.36 1.94
N GLU A 293 -35.88 -8.22 2.54
CA GLU A 293 -35.65 -7.42 3.75
C GLU A 293 -35.44 -5.94 3.39
N ALA A 294 -36.27 -5.06 3.94
CA ALA A 294 -36.11 -3.61 3.76
C ALA A 294 -34.75 -3.09 4.26
N ALA A 295 -34.17 -3.73 5.28
CA ALA A 295 -32.84 -3.41 5.80
C ALA A 295 -31.74 -3.64 4.75
N TRP A 296 -31.85 -4.69 3.93
CA TRP A 296 -30.90 -4.99 2.87
C TRP A 296 -30.90 -3.91 1.79
N TRP A 297 -32.08 -3.48 1.34
CA TRP A 297 -32.21 -2.38 0.37
C TRP A 297 -31.68 -1.07 0.91
N ARG A 298 -32.02 -0.72 2.17
CA ARG A 298 -31.51 0.50 2.81
C ARG A 298 -29.99 0.51 2.88
N ALA A 299 -29.36 -0.61 3.26
CA ALA A 299 -27.92 -0.71 3.31
C ALA A 299 -27.28 -0.68 1.92
N SER A 300 -27.84 -1.39 0.94
CA SER A 300 -27.34 -1.41 -0.44
C SER A 300 -27.44 -0.04 -1.11
N LEU A 301 -28.58 0.65 -0.98
CA LEU A 301 -28.78 2.00 -1.52
C LEU A 301 -27.90 3.03 -0.82
N LEU A 302 -27.74 2.95 0.50
CA LEU A 302 -26.83 3.81 1.24
C LEU A 302 -25.37 3.60 0.80
N ALA A 303 -24.94 2.34 0.69
CA ALA A 303 -23.60 2.01 0.21
C ALA A 303 -23.38 2.52 -1.22
N LEU A 304 -24.34 2.32 -2.12
CA LEU A 304 -24.28 2.83 -3.49
C LEU A 304 -24.18 4.36 -3.50
N ALA A 305 -25.04 5.06 -2.75
CA ALA A 305 -25.05 6.52 -2.69
C ALA A 305 -23.71 7.08 -2.16
N ILE A 306 -23.18 6.49 -1.09
CA ILE A 306 -21.87 6.89 -0.53
C ILE A 306 -20.74 6.65 -1.53
N GLY A 307 -20.71 5.47 -2.15
CA GLY A 307 -19.66 5.11 -3.11
C GLY A 307 -19.67 6.04 -4.33
N LEU A 308 -20.85 6.30 -4.90
CA LEU A 308 -21.02 7.23 -6.01
C LEU A 308 -20.66 8.66 -5.63
N ALA A 309 -21.05 9.13 -4.44
CA ALA A 309 -20.71 10.47 -3.98
C ALA A 309 -19.19 10.67 -3.85
N VAL A 310 -18.46 9.67 -3.32
CA VAL A 310 -16.99 9.72 -3.25
C VAL A 310 -16.37 9.69 -4.64
N LEU A 311 -16.77 8.76 -5.51
CA LEU A 311 -16.24 8.65 -6.87
C LEU A 311 -16.51 9.89 -7.72
N ALA A 312 -17.66 10.54 -7.53
CA ALA A 312 -18.07 11.74 -8.26
C ALA A 312 -17.11 12.92 -8.06
N LEU A 313 -16.40 13.00 -6.93
CA LEU A 313 -15.41 14.05 -6.66
C LEU A 313 -14.36 14.14 -7.76
N TRP A 314 -13.89 12.99 -8.24
CA TRP A 314 -12.90 12.89 -9.30
C TRP A 314 -13.55 12.64 -10.65
N PHE A 315 -14.36 11.59 -10.78
CA PHE A 315 -14.90 11.20 -12.08
C PHE A 315 -15.93 12.21 -12.61
N GLY A 316 -16.72 12.84 -11.74
CA GLY A 316 -17.64 13.89 -12.15
C GLY A 316 -16.90 15.10 -12.72
N TRP A 317 -15.83 15.52 -12.05
CA TRP A 317 -14.96 16.61 -12.51
C TRP A 317 -14.17 16.23 -13.78
N ALA A 318 -13.56 15.04 -13.81
CA ALA A 318 -12.77 14.60 -14.95
C ALA A 318 -13.64 14.45 -16.20
N LEU A 319 -14.87 13.93 -16.07
CA LEU A 319 -15.82 13.85 -17.17
C LEU A 319 -16.22 15.22 -17.71
N SER A 320 -16.39 16.22 -16.83
CA SER A 320 -16.74 17.57 -17.27
C SER A 320 -15.57 18.31 -17.94
N VAL A 321 -14.33 18.04 -17.53
CA VAL A 321 -13.12 18.71 -18.06
C VAL A 321 -12.55 18.01 -19.29
N TYR A 322 -12.46 16.68 -19.26
CA TYR A 322 -11.75 15.87 -20.27
C TYR A 322 -12.68 15.04 -21.16
N GLY A 323 -13.99 15.04 -20.86
CA GLY A 323 -14.95 14.15 -21.51
C GLY A 323 -14.72 12.67 -21.17
N TRP A 324 -15.56 11.81 -21.74
CA TRP A 324 -15.54 10.37 -21.43
C TRP A 324 -14.25 9.68 -21.90
N ARG A 325 -13.71 10.04 -23.08
CA ARG A 325 -12.47 9.45 -23.62
C ARG A 325 -11.27 9.83 -22.76
N GLY A 326 -11.12 11.13 -22.48
CA GLY A 326 -10.02 11.62 -21.64
C GLY A 326 -10.10 11.13 -20.21
N THR A 327 -11.28 10.75 -19.70
CA THR A 327 -11.42 10.22 -18.33
C THR A 327 -11.21 8.72 -18.24
N LEU A 328 -11.92 7.95 -19.08
CA LEU A 328 -12.01 6.49 -18.92
C LEU A 328 -10.97 5.73 -19.75
N LEU A 329 -10.47 6.33 -20.83
CA LEU A 329 -9.50 5.68 -21.72
C LEU A 329 -8.07 6.17 -21.52
N ALA A 330 -7.81 7.17 -20.68
CA ALA A 330 -6.47 7.75 -20.48
C ALA A 330 -5.53 6.91 -19.59
N ASN A 331 -6.02 5.83 -19.00
CA ASN A 331 -5.20 4.97 -18.13
C ASN A 331 -4.11 4.26 -18.95
N THR A 332 -2.85 4.54 -18.65
CA THR A 332 -1.68 3.98 -19.34
C THR A 332 -1.63 2.46 -19.28
N SER A 333 -2.10 1.86 -18.18
CA SER A 333 -2.18 0.39 -18.06
C SER A 333 -3.20 -0.23 -19.01
N VAL A 334 -4.20 0.53 -19.47
CA VAL A 334 -5.21 0.08 -20.44
C VAL A 334 -4.78 0.47 -21.87
N GLN A 335 -4.15 1.63 -22.04
CA GLN A 335 -3.69 2.14 -23.33
C GLN A 335 -2.42 1.48 -23.86
N ALA A 336 -1.62 0.84 -23.00
CA ALA A 336 -0.46 0.07 -23.42
C ALA A 336 -0.93 -1.13 -24.25
N ALA A 337 -1.21 -0.90 -25.53
CA ALA A 337 -1.62 -1.91 -26.48
C ALA A 337 -0.33 -2.52 -27.05
N ASP A 338 -0.14 -3.81 -26.77
CA ASP A 338 0.88 -4.58 -27.46
C ASP A 338 0.38 -4.95 -28.87
N ALA A 339 1.23 -4.84 -29.88
CA ALA A 339 0.87 -5.11 -31.28
C ALA A 339 0.71 -6.61 -31.59
N SER A 340 0.99 -7.50 -30.62
CA SER A 340 1.08 -8.94 -30.84
C SER A 340 0.11 -9.77 -29.98
N GLY A 341 -0.76 -10.52 -30.66
CA GLY A 341 -1.64 -11.54 -30.06
C GLY A 341 -3.05 -11.07 -29.67
N GLY A 342 -3.97 -12.03 -29.53
CA GLY A 342 -5.33 -11.76 -29.05
C GLY A 342 -5.39 -11.48 -27.54
N GLN A 343 -6.39 -10.71 -27.10
CA GLN A 343 -6.58 -10.33 -25.69
C GLN A 343 -6.57 -11.53 -24.73
N PHE A 344 -7.24 -12.63 -25.08
CA PHE A 344 -7.27 -13.85 -24.26
C PHE A 344 -5.88 -14.47 -24.08
N THR A 345 -5.09 -14.55 -25.14
CA THR A 345 -3.71 -15.08 -25.09
C THR A 345 -2.86 -14.24 -24.15
N ARG A 346 -2.98 -12.91 -24.22
CA ARG A 346 -2.26 -12.00 -23.34
C ARG A 346 -2.64 -12.18 -21.87
N ILE A 347 -3.93 -12.23 -21.56
CA ILE A 347 -4.41 -12.45 -20.18
C ILE A 347 -3.86 -13.77 -19.64
N TRP A 348 -3.92 -14.85 -20.44
CA TRP A 348 -3.38 -16.15 -20.06
C TRP A 348 -1.87 -16.12 -19.80
N LEU A 349 -1.10 -15.48 -20.69
CA LEU A 349 0.35 -15.35 -20.54
C LEU A 349 0.71 -14.51 -19.32
N ASN A 350 0.04 -13.38 -19.08
CA ASN A 350 0.25 -12.56 -17.88
C ASN A 350 -0.13 -13.33 -16.61
N LEU A 351 -1.18 -14.15 -16.64
CA LEU A 351 -1.58 -14.98 -15.50
C LEU A 351 -0.51 -16.02 -15.19
N ARG A 352 -0.03 -16.74 -16.22
CA ARG A 352 1.10 -17.66 -16.10
C ARG A 352 2.31 -16.95 -15.55
N ASP A 353 2.66 -15.79 -16.09
CA ASP A 353 3.89 -15.06 -15.74
C ASP A 353 3.82 -14.46 -14.33
N THR A 354 2.61 -14.16 -13.84
CA THR A 354 2.34 -13.75 -12.45
C THR A 354 2.38 -14.92 -11.46
N ILE A 355 2.09 -16.15 -11.87
CA ILE A 355 2.06 -17.32 -10.98
C ILE A 355 3.39 -18.09 -11.01
N VAL A 356 3.90 -18.38 -12.19
CA VAL A 356 5.11 -19.18 -12.41
C VAL A 356 6.33 -18.27 -12.25
N PRO A 357 7.21 -18.53 -11.27
CA PRO A 357 8.43 -17.75 -11.07
C PRO A 357 9.27 -17.65 -12.34
N HIS A 358 9.90 -16.51 -12.53
CA HIS A 358 10.61 -16.19 -13.77
C HIS A 358 11.78 -17.12 -14.07
N PHE A 359 12.39 -17.74 -13.06
CA PHE A 359 13.47 -18.72 -13.21
C PHE A 359 12.99 -20.13 -13.59
N LEU A 360 11.68 -20.37 -13.67
CA LEU A 360 11.10 -21.65 -14.12
C LEU A 360 10.50 -21.56 -15.54
N ARG A 361 10.75 -20.46 -16.26
CA ARG A 361 10.19 -20.22 -17.59
C ARG A 361 11.15 -19.41 -18.47
N PRO A 362 11.07 -19.55 -19.81
CA PRO A 362 11.81 -18.68 -20.72
C PRO A 362 11.35 -17.22 -20.56
N MET A 363 12.31 -16.31 -20.41
CA MET A 363 12.05 -14.88 -20.27
C MET A 363 13.28 -14.09 -20.71
N ASP A 364 13.04 -12.88 -21.19
CA ASP A 364 14.07 -11.91 -21.56
C ASP A 364 14.73 -11.29 -20.32
N GLY A 365 15.96 -11.72 -20.04
CA GLY A 365 16.73 -11.31 -18.87
C GLY A 365 17.30 -9.89 -18.96
N ASP A 366 17.14 -9.17 -20.07
CA ASP A 366 17.73 -7.85 -20.28
C ASP A 366 17.36 -6.85 -19.17
N LEU A 367 16.13 -6.96 -18.64
CA LEU A 367 15.67 -6.09 -17.54
C LEU A 367 16.54 -6.21 -16.27
N ILE A 368 17.12 -7.38 -16.02
CA ILE A 368 17.95 -7.65 -14.82
C ILE A 368 19.43 -7.90 -15.17
N ALA A 369 19.81 -7.69 -16.43
CA ALA A 369 21.17 -7.85 -16.91
C ALA A 369 22.05 -6.71 -16.37
N GLN A 370 22.57 -6.90 -15.16
CA GLN A 370 23.53 -5.98 -14.52
C GLN A 370 24.93 -6.58 -14.52
N SER A 371 25.95 -5.74 -14.71
CA SER A 371 27.35 -6.14 -14.57
C SER A 371 27.79 -6.15 -13.11
N SER A 372 27.16 -5.34 -12.24
CA SER A 372 27.29 -5.49 -10.78
C SER A 372 26.70 -6.83 -10.33
N PRO A 373 27.47 -7.69 -9.61
CA PRO A 373 26.95 -8.94 -9.07
C PRO A 373 25.87 -8.70 -8.01
N TRP A 374 26.02 -7.65 -7.19
CA TRP A 374 25.06 -7.27 -6.16
C TRP A 374 23.76 -6.78 -6.77
N GLY A 375 23.87 -5.91 -7.78
CA GLY A 375 22.75 -5.41 -8.54
C GLY A 375 21.95 -6.53 -9.22
N ARG A 376 22.63 -7.51 -9.82
CA ARG A 376 22.02 -8.69 -10.45
C ARG A 376 21.27 -9.57 -9.44
N TRP A 377 21.92 -9.97 -8.35
CA TRP A 377 21.27 -10.79 -7.32
C TRP A 377 20.08 -10.07 -6.71
N ARG A 378 20.24 -8.78 -6.41
CA ARG A 378 19.16 -7.95 -5.91
C ARG A 378 17.98 -7.97 -6.86
N ASP A 379 18.18 -7.70 -8.15
CA ASP A 379 17.09 -7.67 -9.14
C ASP A 379 16.40 -9.02 -9.27
N TRP A 380 17.17 -10.11 -9.23
CA TRP A 380 16.63 -11.46 -9.28
C TRP A 380 15.63 -11.72 -8.14
N PHE A 381 16.02 -11.41 -6.90
CA PHE A 381 15.14 -11.57 -5.74
C PHE A 381 14.00 -10.55 -5.73
N PHE A 382 14.31 -9.29 -6.05
CA PHE A 382 13.34 -8.21 -6.12
C PHE A 382 12.18 -8.54 -7.07
N GLN A 383 12.48 -8.99 -8.29
CA GLN A 383 11.44 -9.41 -9.22
C GLN A 383 10.67 -10.62 -8.70
N GLY A 384 11.35 -11.60 -8.12
CA GLY A 384 10.68 -12.70 -7.44
C GLY A 384 9.63 -12.22 -6.45
N TYR A 385 9.98 -11.32 -5.53
CA TYR A 385 9.05 -10.84 -4.50
C TYR A 385 7.98 -9.87 -5.01
N GLN A 386 8.25 -9.12 -6.08
CA GLN A 386 7.35 -8.05 -6.53
C GLN A 386 6.36 -8.49 -7.60
N VAL A 387 6.82 -9.14 -8.66
CA VAL A 387 5.99 -9.42 -9.84
C VAL A 387 5.30 -10.78 -9.78
N ASN A 388 5.80 -11.70 -8.95
CA ASN A 388 5.25 -13.05 -8.80
C ASN A 388 4.36 -13.18 -7.56
N LEU A 389 3.12 -13.65 -7.74
CA LEU A 389 2.11 -13.77 -6.69
C LEU A 389 2.50 -14.77 -5.59
N VAL A 390 3.16 -15.86 -5.94
CA VAL A 390 3.53 -16.92 -5.00
C VAL A 390 4.64 -16.42 -4.06
N LEU A 391 5.70 -15.87 -4.65
CA LEU A 391 6.84 -15.35 -3.91
C LEU A 391 6.55 -14.02 -3.21
N ALA A 392 5.50 -13.27 -3.61
CA ALA A 392 5.05 -12.08 -2.89
C ALA A 392 4.66 -12.34 -1.42
N PHE A 393 4.26 -13.58 -1.08
CA PHE A 393 4.04 -14.00 0.31
C PHE A 393 5.34 -14.22 1.11
N GLY A 394 6.51 -14.13 0.47
CA GLY A 394 7.80 -14.55 1.00
C GLY A 394 8.24 -15.91 0.46
N ALA A 395 9.49 -16.30 0.71
CA ALA A 395 10.11 -17.50 0.17
C ALA A 395 9.33 -18.78 0.52
N THR A 396 8.81 -18.87 1.74
CA THR A 396 8.03 -20.04 2.22
C THR A 396 6.62 -19.69 2.68
N GLY A 397 6.26 -18.40 2.73
CA GLY A 397 4.98 -17.94 3.28
C GLY A 397 3.76 -18.53 2.58
N TRP A 398 3.82 -18.71 1.25
CA TRP A 398 2.75 -19.31 0.46
C TRP A 398 2.51 -20.80 0.79
N LEU A 399 3.57 -21.59 1.02
CA LEU A 399 3.47 -23.00 1.41
C LEU A 399 2.81 -23.13 2.79
N VAL A 400 3.28 -22.32 3.73
CA VAL A 400 2.77 -22.32 5.11
C VAL A 400 1.31 -21.86 5.13
N LEU A 401 0.98 -20.81 4.35
CA LEU A 401 -0.40 -20.34 4.18
C LEU A 401 -1.28 -21.43 3.57
N GLY A 402 -0.84 -22.08 2.49
CA GLY A 402 -1.56 -23.18 1.86
C GLY A 402 -1.85 -24.31 2.85
N ARG A 403 -0.87 -24.72 3.65
CA ARG A 403 -1.05 -25.72 4.70
C ARG A 403 -1.99 -25.26 5.81
N ALA A 404 -1.90 -23.99 6.21
CA ALA A 404 -2.75 -23.42 7.25
C ALA A 404 -4.22 -23.35 6.80
N LEU A 405 -4.46 -23.01 5.54
CA LEU A 405 -5.80 -22.99 4.93
C LEU A 405 -6.34 -24.40 4.68
N ALA A 406 -5.50 -25.36 4.27
CA ALA A 406 -5.91 -26.75 4.09
C ALA A 406 -6.24 -27.45 5.42
N GLY A 407 -5.53 -27.09 6.50
CA GLY A 407 -5.74 -27.64 7.84
C GLY A 407 -6.93 -27.05 8.60
N ALA A 408 -7.50 -25.94 8.14
CA ALA A 408 -8.76 -25.42 8.66
C ALA A 408 -9.88 -26.37 8.22
N GLY A 409 -10.24 -27.32 9.10
CA GLY A 409 -11.05 -28.48 8.75
C GLY A 409 -12.40 -28.19 8.08
N ALA A 410 -12.93 -29.19 7.37
CA ALA A 410 -14.22 -29.16 6.69
C ALA A 410 -15.42 -28.88 7.61
N GLY A 411 -15.26 -29.00 8.95
CA GLY A 411 -16.30 -28.72 9.94
C GLY A 411 -16.44 -27.26 10.40
N GLN A 412 -15.44 -26.39 10.17
CA GLN A 412 -15.52 -24.94 10.46
C GLN A 412 -15.71 -24.09 9.21
N ALA A 413 -15.34 -24.62 8.04
CA ALA A 413 -15.57 -24.00 6.76
C ALA A 413 -17.01 -24.25 6.30
N GLY A 414 -17.95 -23.40 6.73
CA GLY A 414 -19.30 -23.38 6.19
C GLY A 414 -19.33 -23.17 4.66
N SER A 415 -20.54 -23.13 4.09
CA SER A 415 -20.81 -22.98 2.64
C SER A 415 -20.09 -21.83 1.92
N GLY A 416 -19.43 -20.91 2.64
CA GLY A 416 -18.72 -19.74 2.10
C GLY A 416 -17.29 -19.98 1.63
N ARG A 417 -16.66 -21.12 1.94
CA ARG A 417 -15.26 -21.37 1.54
C ARG A 417 -15.05 -21.26 0.03
N TRP A 418 -15.93 -21.87 -0.75
CA TRP A 418 -15.84 -21.86 -2.22
C TRP A 418 -16.11 -20.47 -2.80
N VAL A 419 -16.96 -19.68 -2.16
CA VAL A 419 -17.23 -18.30 -2.60
C VAL A 419 -16.03 -17.41 -2.37
N TRP A 420 -15.34 -17.52 -1.22
CA TRP A 420 -14.13 -16.75 -0.98
C TRP A 420 -12.95 -17.21 -1.84
N PHE A 421 -12.83 -18.52 -2.10
CA PHE A 421 -11.87 -19.05 -3.06
C PHE A 421 -12.14 -18.51 -4.47
N GLY A 422 -13.39 -18.58 -4.94
CA GLY A 422 -13.82 -18.05 -6.22
C GLY A 422 -13.62 -16.55 -6.35
N ALA A 423 -13.90 -15.78 -5.29
CA ALA A 423 -13.64 -14.34 -5.24
C ALA A 423 -12.13 -14.03 -5.35
N GLY A 424 -11.28 -14.75 -4.62
CA GLY A 424 -9.83 -14.61 -4.73
C GLY A 424 -9.33 -14.92 -6.15
N ALA A 425 -9.79 -16.02 -6.74
CA ALA A 425 -9.45 -16.38 -8.12
C ALA A 425 -9.93 -15.34 -9.14
N ALA A 426 -11.14 -14.81 -8.97
CA ALA A 426 -11.70 -13.76 -9.82
C ALA A 426 -10.91 -12.44 -9.69
N ILE A 427 -10.46 -12.07 -8.49
CA ILE A 427 -9.60 -10.89 -8.27
C ILE A 427 -8.26 -11.07 -9.01
N VAL A 428 -7.64 -12.24 -8.91
CA VAL A 428 -6.39 -12.53 -9.64
C VAL A 428 -6.61 -12.43 -11.15
N LEU A 429 -7.66 -13.09 -11.67
CA LEU A 429 -7.96 -13.11 -13.10
C LEU A 429 -8.28 -11.72 -13.63
N LEU A 430 -9.17 -10.97 -12.97
CA LEU A 430 -9.56 -9.63 -13.38
C LEU A 430 -8.42 -8.63 -13.20
N GLY A 431 -7.67 -8.71 -12.10
CA GLY A 431 -6.51 -7.85 -11.84
C GLY A 431 -5.43 -7.98 -12.91
N VAL A 432 -5.13 -9.21 -13.31
CA VAL A 432 -4.24 -9.49 -14.46
C VAL A 432 -4.91 -9.07 -15.77
N GLY A 433 -6.20 -9.32 -15.91
CA GLY A 433 -6.95 -9.14 -17.15
C GLY A 433 -7.15 -7.69 -17.59
N VAL A 434 -7.15 -6.75 -16.64
CA VAL A 434 -7.27 -5.31 -16.93
C VAL A 434 -5.98 -4.66 -17.41
N HIS A 435 -4.85 -5.38 -17.38
CA HIS A 435 -3.60 -4.88 -17.93
C HIS A 435 -3.55 -5.09 -19.46
N GLY A 436 -3.39 -3.99 -20.19
CA GLY A 436 -3.46 -3.90 -21.64
C GLY A 436 -2.24 -4.48 -22.36
N ALA A 437 -1.06 -4.43 -21.74
CA ALA A 437 0.17 -4.95 -22.32
C ALA A 437 0.49 -6.36 -21.82
N ARG A 438 1.35 -7.07 -22.54
CA ARG A 438 1.97 -8.27 -22.00
C ARG A 438 3.09 -7.85 -21.06
N ASP A 439 3.04 -8.34 -19.83
CA ASP A 439 4.13 -8.18 -18.86
C ASP A 439 4.75 -9.54 -18.63
N THR A 440 5.93 -9.75 -19.22
CA THR A 440 6.67 -11.00 -19.15
C THR A 440 7.26 -11.27 -17.77
N TRP A 441 7.25 -10.31 -16.85
CA TRP A 441 7.76 -10.47 -15.49
C TRP A 441 6.64 -10.83 -14.52
N GLY A 442 5.44 -10.26 -14.71
CA GLY A 442 4.25 -10.55 -13.93
C GLY A 442 3.67 -9.31 -13.24
N LEU A 443 2.45 -9.42 -12.73
CA LEU A 443 1.63 -8.24 -12.37
C LEU A 443 1.24 -8.17 -10.88
N ALA A 444 1.84 -9.00 -10.02
CA ALA A 444 1.43 -9.09 -8.61
C ALA A 444 1.49 -7.73 -7.88
N HIS A 445 2.59 -6.99 -8.02
CA HIS A 445 2.75 -5.68 -7.41
C HIS A 445 1.74 -4.63 -7.90
N ILE A 446 1.11 -4.77 -9.07
CA ILE A 446 0.20 -3.72 -9.60
C ILE A 446 -1.17 -3.80 -8.94
N CYS A 447 -1.74 -5.01 -8.83
CA CYS A 447 -3.14 -5.19 -8.45
C CYS A 447 -3.36 -6.22 -7.33
N LEU A 448 -2.36 -7.04 -6.97
CA LEU A 448 -2.58 -8.18 -6.05
C LEU A 448 -2.02 -7.96 -4.64
N GLN A 449 -1.39 -6.81 -4.36
CA GLN A 449 -0.89 -6.50 -3.02
C GLN A 449 -1.97 -6.63 -1.92
N PRO A 450 -3.21 -6.10 -2.08
CA PRO A 450 -4.24 -6.28 -1.04
C PRO A 450 -4.53 -7.76 -0.74
N LEU A 451 -4.57 -8.61 -1.77
CA LEU A 451 -4.76 -10.05 -1.61
C LEU A 451 -3.58 -10.70 -0.86
N VAL A 452 -2.35 -10.32 -1.18
CA VAL A 452 -1.16 -10.82 -0.48
C VAL A 452 -1.16 -10.41 0.99
N LEU A 453 -1.42 -9.14 1.29
CA LEU A 453 -1.48 -8.63 2.66
C LEU A 453 -2.60 -9.29 3.47
N ALA A 454 -3.76 -9.55 2.86
CA ALA A 454 -4.84 -10.33 3.48
C ALA A 454 -4.42 -11.79 3.75
N GLY A 455 -3.68 -12.43 2.84
CA GLY A 455 -3.17 -13.78 3.07
C GLY A 455 -2.07 -13.82 4.15
N LEU A 456 -1.22 -12.80 4.27
CA LEU A 456 -0.29 -12.66 5.40
C LEU A 456 -1.04 -12.48 6.73
N ALA A 457 -2.14 -11.72 6.74
CA ALA A 457 -3.03 -11.62 7.90
C ALA A 457 -3.67 -12.97 8.27
N ALA A 458 -4.10 -13.76 7.27
CA ALA A 458 -4.62 -15.10 7.47
C ALA A 458 -3.57 -16.09 7.97
N LEU A 459 -2.32 -15.94 7.52
CA LEU A 459 -1.17 -16.69 8.02
C LEU A 459 -0.88 -16.34 9.48
N ALA A 460 -0.76 -15.05 9.81
CA ALA A 460 -0.53 -14.55 11.16
C ALA A 460 -1.57 -15.07 12.15
N ALA A 461 -2.85 -15.05 11.76
CA ALA A 461 -3.96 -15.58 12.54
C ALA A 461 -3.83 -17.07 12.89
N ARG A 462 -3.02 -17.82 12.12
CA ARG A 462 -2.89 -19.27 12.25
C ARG A 462 -1.53 -19.73 12.76
N VAL A 463 -0.57 -18.84 12.95
CA VAL A 463 0.81 -19.23 13.36
C VAL A 463 0.81 -20.04 14.66
N ALA A 464 -0.06 -19.69 15.61
CA ALA A 464 -0.21 -20.42 16.88
C ALA A 464 -0.68 -21.88 16.71
N PHE A 465 -1.34 -22.22 15.60
CA PHE A 465 -1.82 -23.58 15.32
C PHE A 465 -0.89 -24.38 14.40
N LEU A 466 0.18 -23.76 13.89
CA LEU A 466 1.17 -24.46 13.09
C LEU A 466 1.99 -25.42 13.96
N SER A 467 2.29 -26.60 13.43
CA SER A 467 3.25 -27.51 14.05
C SER A 467 4.67 -26.92 14.04
N ARG A 468 5.56 -27.46 14.89
CA ARG A 468 6.94 -26.98 15.03
C ARG A 468 7.68 -26.92 13.68
N GLY A 469 7.49 -27.91 12.81
CA GLY A 469 8.12 -27.94 11.48
C GLY A 469 7.69 -26.76 10.59
N TRP A 470 6.39 -26.48 10.53
CA TRP A 470 5.86 -25.36 9.73
C TRP A 470 6.27 -23.99 10.29
N ARG A 471 6.39 -23.85 11.63
CA ARG A 471 6.93 -22.64 12.24
C ARG A 471 8.40 -22.42 11.91
N TRP A 472 9.22 -23.49 11.91
CA TRP A 472 10.61 -23.41 11.49
C TRP A 472 10.75 -23.05 10.01
N LEU A 473 9.93 -23.66 9.14
CA LEU A 473 9.93 -23.33 7.72
C LEU A 473 9.55 -21.86 7.47
N LEU A 474 8.56 -21.35 8.20
CA LEU A 474 8.18 -19.94 8.14
C LEU A 474 9.33 -19.03 8.61
N ALA A 475 9.98 -19.37 9.73
CA ALA A 475 11.10 -18.60 10.25
C ALA A 475 12.31 -18.61 9.29
N ALA A 476 12.65 -19.77 8.72
CA ALA A 476 13.72 -19.90 7.73
C ALA A 476 13.42 -19.07 6.48
N GLY A 477 12.18 -19.12 5.98
CA GLY A 477 11.74 -18.27 4.87
C GLY A 477 11.85 -16.79 5.20
N ALA A 478 11.38 -16.37 6.39
CA ALA A 478 11.47 -14.97 6.82
C ALA A 478 12.92 -14.47 6.97
N VAL A 479 13.87 -15.34 7.31
CA VAL A 479 15.31 -15.01 7.30
C VAL A 479 15.81 -14.83 5.87
N ILE A 480 15.47 -15.72 4.95
CA ILE A 480 15.80 -15.58 3.52
C ILE A 480 15.25 -14.26 2.97
N ASP A 481 13.98 -13.98 3.27
CA ASP A 481 13.28 -12.76 2.88
C ASP A 481 13.96 -11.51 3.45
N GLY A 482 14.33 -11.53 4.74
CA GLY A 482 15.07 -10.45 5.36
C GLY A 482 16.44 -10.21 4.73
N VAL A 483 17.21 -11.26 4.46
CA VAL A 483 18.57 -11.15 3.92
C VAL A 483 18.56 -10.75 2.45
N PHE A 484 17.87 -11.50 1.60
CA PHE A 484 17.91 -11.32 0.15
C PHE A 484 16.87 -10.32 -0.35
N GLY A 485 15.72 -10.22 0.31
CA GLY A 485 14.67 -9.27 -0.02
C GLY A 485 14.88 -7.89 0.58
N LEU A 486 15.43 -7.77 1.80
CA LEU A 486 15.57 -6.45 2.45
C LEU A 486 17.02 -5.99 2.50
N VAL A 487 17.90 -6.70 3.22
CA VAL A 487 19.29 -6.27 3.45
C VAL A 487 20.04 -6.12 2.12
N LEU A 488 19.92 -7.09 1.21
CA LEU A 488 20.50 -6.99 -0.13
C LEU A 488 19.93 -5.81 -0.91
N HIS A 489 18.59 -5.68 -0.94
CA HIS A 489 17.89 -4.63 -1.68
C HIS A 489 18.31 -3.22 -1.23
N PHE A 490 18.19 -2.95 0.06
CA PHE A 490 18.49 -1.65 0.62
C PHE A 490 20.00 -1.38 0.68
N GLY A 491 20.84 -2.41 0.81
CA GLY A 491 22.28 -2.27 0.68
C GLY A 491 22.70 -1.84 -0.74
N VAL A 492 22.01 -2.29 -1.79
CA VAL A 492 22.23 -1.80 -3.16
C VAL A 492 21.68 -0.38 -3.34
N GLN A 493 20.49 -0.06 -2.81
CA GLN A 493 19.96 1.32 -2.86
C GLN A 493 20.81 2.34 -2.07
N ASN A 494 21.54 1.87 -1.06
CA ASN A 494 22.52 2.65 -0.29
C ASN A 494 23.93 2.66 -0.91
N LEU A 495 24.17 1.85 -1.94
CA LEU A 495 25.51 1.60 -2.50
C LEU A 495 26.51 1.04 -1.47
N ALA A 496 26.02 0.44 -0.38
CA ALA A 496 26.85 -0.09 0.70
C ALA A 496 27.66 -1.29 0.21
N TRP A 497 27.03 -2.21 -0.53
CA TRP A 497 27.69 -3.42 -1.02
C TRP A 497 28.82 -3.12 -1.99
N ASP A 498 28.61 -2.23 -2.95
CA ASP A 498 29.66 -1.82 -3.89
C ASP A 498 30.80 -1.08 -3.16
N ARG A 499 30.49 -0.22 -2.18
CA ARG A 499 31.53 0.48 -1.40
C ARG A 499 32.34 -0.44 -0.49
N TRP A 500 31.71 -1.46 0.11
CA TRP A 500 32.39 -2.38 1.02
C TRP A 500 33.24 -3.41 0.27
N PHE A 501 32.77 -3.91 -0.88
CA PHE A 501 33.43 -4.99 -1.62
C PHE A 501 34.22 -4.53 -2.84
N ALA A 502 34.08 -3.28 -3.26
CA ALA A 502 34.91 -2.65 -4.29
C ALA A 502 35.34 -1.24 -3.83
N PRO A 503 36.10 -1.13 -2.71
CA PRO A 503 36.53 0.15 -2.19
C PRO A 503 37.38 0.92 -3.22
N GLY A 504 37.20 2.23 -3.30
CA GLY A 504 37.93 3.12 -4.21
C GLY A 504 37.23 3.42 -5.53
N ARG A 505 36.13 2.73 -5.87
CA ARG A 505 35.29 3.12 -7.03
C ARG A 505 34.53 4.41 -6.74
N THR A 506 34.52 5.30 -7.73
CA THR A 506 33.67 6.50 -7.77
C THR A 506 32.20 6.12 -7.96
N TYR A 507 31.28 7.05 -7.67
CA TYR A 507 29.86 6.83 -7.89
C TYR A 507 29.52 6.56 -9.36
N ASP A 508 30.17 7.28 -10.28
CA ASP A 508 29.96 7.10 -11.72
C ASP A 508 30.38 5.70 -12.18
N GLU A 509 31.51 5.20 -11.69
CA GLU A 509 31.96 3.83 -11.96
C GLU A 509 30.99 2.78 -11.40
N ILE A 510 30.41 3.01 -10.22
CA ILE A 510 29.39 2.12 -9.65
C ILE A 510 28.13 2.14 -10.53
N PHE A 511 27.61 3.32 -10.88
CA PHE A 511 26.39 3.44 -11.66
C PHE A 511 26.54 2.91 -13.09
N ALA A 512 27.73 3.00 -13.68
CA ALA A 512 28.05 2.38 -14.96
C ALA A 512 27.93 0.84 -14.93
N THR A 513 27.94 0.22 -13.74
CA THR A 513 27.73 -1.23 -13.58
C THR A 513 26.27 -1.65 -13.40
N TYR A 514 25.37 -0.68 -13.25
CA TYR A 514 23.94 -0.92 -13.14
C TYR A 514 23.26 -0.88 -14.51
N ASN A 515 22.10 -1.51 -14.63
CA ASN A 515 21.35 -1.50 -15.89
C ASN A 515 20.80 -0.10 -16.22
N ARG A 516 20.34 0.07 -17.47
CA ARG A 516 19.76 1.32 -17.97
C ARG A 516 18.64 1.87 -17.07
N VAL A 517 17.78 1.00 -16.54
CA VAL A 517 16.65 1.41 -15.68
C VAL A 517 17.13 2.00 -14.36
N ALA A 518 18.09 1.34 -13.69
CA ALA A 518 18.66 1.85 -12.45
C ALA A 518 19.42 3.17 -12.71
N TYR A 519 20.13 3.26 -13.83
CA TYR A 519 20.75 4.50 -14.27
C TYR A 519 19.73 5.62 -14.51
N MET A 520 18.58 5.34 -15.14
CA MET A 520 17.50 6.32 -15.33
C MET A 520 17.00 6.91 -14.01
N ASN A 521 16.90 6.12 -12.93
CA ASN A 521 16.49 6.63 -11.63
C ASN A 521 17.52 7.59 -11.03
N VAL A 522 18.80 7.26 -11.14
CA VAL A 522 19.89 8.14 -10.70
C VAL A 522 19.93 9.40 -11.55
N ALA A 523 19.82 9.26 -12.87
CA ALA A 523 19.79 10.37 -13.81
C ALA A 523 18.61 11.31 -13.52
N ALA A 524 17.40 10.78 -13.27
CA ALA A 524 16.25 11.58 -12.89
C ALA A 524 16.47 12.33 -11.57
N LYS A 525 17.06 11.68 -10.55
CA LYS A 525 17.42 12.34 -9.29
C LYS A 525 18.38 13.52 -9.54
N VAL A 526 19.43 13.31 -10.33
CA VAL A 526 20.46 14.33 -10.61
C VAL A 526 19.91 15.45 -11.50
N GLN A 527 19.27 15.11 -12.63
CA GLN A 527 18.73 16.04 -13.60
C GLN A 527 17.70 17.00 -12.98
N HIS A 528 16.89 16.50 -12.04
CA HIS A 528 15.85 17.30 -11.39
C HIS A 528 16.26 17.83 -10.01
N GLY A 529 17.52 17.66 -9.60
CA GLY A 529 18.05 18.18 -8.34
C GLY A 529 17.29 17.70 -7.10
N LEU A 530 16.87 16.43 -7.09
CA LEU A 530 16.03 15.89 -6.01
C LEU A 530 16.87 15.41 -4.83
N SER A 531 16.61 15.97 -3.64
CA SER A 531 17.09 15.40 -2.38
C SER A 531 16.17 14.28 -1.92
N PHE A 532 16.75 13.15 -1.52
CA PHE A 532 16.02 12.02 -0.94
C PHE A 532 16.04 12.14 0.59
N PHE A 533 15.12 11.45 1.26
CA PHE A 533 15.05 11.42 2.73
C PHE A 533 16.38 10.99 3.38
N ALA A 534 17.09 10.03 2.78
CA ALA A 534 18.39 9.59 3.26
C ALA A 534 19.47 10.69 3.16
N ASP A 535 19.40 11.55 2.14
CA ASP A 535 20.36 12.64 1.94
C ASP A 535 20.17 13.72 3.00
N ASP A 536 18.91 14.10 3.28
CA ASP A 536 18.56 15.12 4.28
C ASP A 536 18.83 14.64 5.72
N LEU A 537 18.55 13.36 6.01
CA LEU A 537 18.78 12.77 7.32
C LEU A 537 20.29 12.57 7.59
N ALA A 538 21.05 12.18 6.57
CA ALA A 538 22.48 11.89 6.63
C ALA A 538 22.90 10.96 7.79
N ALA A 539 22.01 10.04 8.20
CA ALA A 539 22.28 9.14 9.31
C ALA A 539 23.36 8.11 8.95
N PRO A 540 24.37 7.88 9.81
CA PRO A 540 25.34 6.83 9.59
C PRO A 540 24.66 5.46 9.48
N LEU A 541 24.99 4.69 8.44
CA LEU A 541 24.39 3.38 8.18
C LEU A 541 24.44 2.44 9.42
N PRO A 542 25.54 2.34 10.19
CA PRO A 542 25.55 1.50 11.40
C PRO A 542 24.48 1.88 12.42
N LEU A 543 24.20 3.19 12.59
CA LEU A 543 23.17 3.66 13.51
C LEU A 543 21.77 3.27 13.03
N VAL A 544 21.52 3.38 11.72
CA VAL A 544 20.27 2.94 11.10
C VAL A 544 20.08 1.42 11.27
N LEU A 545 21.13 0.62 11.09
CA LEU A 545 21.08 -0.83 11.29
C LEU A 545 20.81 -1.22 12.75
N VAL A 546 21.42 -0.52 13.72
CA VAL A 546 21.13 -0.72 15.16
C VAL A 546 19.67 -0.39 15.47
N PHE A 547 19.16 0.71 14.93
CA PHE A 547 17.75 1.08 15.07
C PHE A 547 16.82 0.00 14.50
N LEU A 548 17.07 -0.46 13.28
CA LEU A 548 16.30 -1.54 12.65
C LEU A 548 16.33 -2.82 13.51
N ALA A 549 17.50 -3.24 13.96
CA ALA A 549 17.64 -4.39 14.85
C ALA A 549 16.83 -4.22 16.15
N GLY A 550 16.83 -3.02 16.73
CA GLY A 550 16.02 -2.70 17.92
C GLY A 550 14.51 -2.82 17.65
N VAL A 551 14.02 -2.26 16.55
CA VAL A 551 12.60 -2.33 16.14
C VAL A 551 12.15 -3.77 15.93
N LEU A 552 12.92 -4.58 15.18
CA LEU A 552 12.60 -5.98 14.93
C LEU A 552 12.62 -6.80 16.23
N THR A 553 13.63 -6.57 17.09
CA THR A 553 13.73 -7.22 18.40
C THR A 553 12.52 -6.91 19.27
N LEU A 554 12.05 -5.66 19.26
CA LEU A 554 10.88 -5.25 20.02
C LEU A 554 9.61 -5.92 19.46
N ALA A 555 9.40 -5.91 18.14
CA ALA A 555 8.28 -6.59 17.50
C ALA A 555 8.25 -8.10 17.83
N TRP A 556 9.41 -8.77 17.73
CA TRP A 556 9.57 -10.17 18.09
C TRP A 556 9.28 -10.45 19.58
N SER A 557 9.82 -9.61 20.47
CA SER A 557 9.60 -9.71 21.92
C SER A 557 8.12 -9.58 22.28
N ARG A 558 7.39 -8.69 21.61
CA ARG A 558 5.93 -8.56 21.80
C ARG A 558 5.20 -9.82 21.37
N TRP A 559 5.53 -10.36 20.19
CA TRP A 559 4.91 -11.58 19.72
C TRP A 559 5.15 -12.76 20.68
N ARG A 560 6.39 -12.95 21.16
CA ARG A 560 6.69 -14.01 22.13
C ARG A 560 5.93 -13.86 23.45
N ARG A 561 5.87 -12.65 23.99
CA ARG A 561 5.16 -12.37 25.27
C ARG A 561 3.65 -12.51 25.15
N ALA A 562 3.08 -12.26 23.98
CA ALA A 562 1.66 -12.48 23.78
C ALA A 562 1.32 -13.98 23.84
N GLY A 563 2.21 -14.85 23.34
CA GLY A 563 2.01 -16.30 23.30
C GLY A 563 2.42 -17.07 24.56
N SER A 564 3.01 -16.42 25.56
CA SER A 564 3.32 -16.95 26.90
C SER A 564 2.22 -16.60 27.87
#